data_AF-A0A920NPT1-F1
#
_entry.id   AF-A0A920NPT1-F1
#
_cell.length_a   1.000
_cell.length_b   1.000
_cell.length_c   1.000
_cell.angle_alpha   90.00
_cell.angle_beta   90.00
_cell.angle_gamma   90.00
#
_symmetry.space_group_name_H-M   'P 1'
#
loop_
_entity.id
_entity.type
_entity.pdbx_description
1 polymer ?
#
loop_
_entity_poly.entity_id
_entity_poly.type
_entity_poly.pdbx_seq_one_letter_code
_entity_poly.pdbx_strand_id
1 'polypeptide(L)'
;MPQEYEQINVGERTHKGKSKIRALRRDGKIPGVYYYHGEENVNLEIDKKNLYHALSTGQHVFEVAMNGETQYVMIKSVQYHPVTDEIMHVDLMRVRRSEKMTFTIPIILQGDAIGVQEGGVLSQILTAIDINCLPTDVPESINVDISDLELNSTISIVDITDIPDDVEIVTSVESTVATITPPKEEEEPVIEEEEELAEGEELQRAKNLQRAKNLQRAKKANKKKAQNHLEIKKKSNDRFCWTW
;
A
#
# COMPACT_ATOMS: atom_id res chain seq x y z
N MET A 1 11.20 -9.27 32.64
CA MET A 1 10.47 -10.46 32.16
C MET A 1 11.17 -10.92 30.89
N PRO A 2 11.45 -12.22 30.66
CA PRO A 2 11.92 -12.65 29.35
C PRO A 2 10.84 -12.28 28.32
N GLN A 3 11.23 -11.60 27.24
CA GLN A 3 10.31 -11.25 26.15
C GLN A 3 9.83 -12.56 25.50
N GLU A 4 8.53 -12.84 25.62
CA GLU A 4 7.89 -13.92 24.87
C GLU A 4 7.67 -13.44 23.44
N TYR A 5 8.43 -13.99 22.50
CA TYR A 5 8.23 -13.73 21.07
C TYR A 5 7.09 -14.61 20.57
N GLU A 6 6.18 -14.02 19.80
CA GLU A 6 5.11 -14.80 19.17
C GLU A 6 5.68 -15.75 18.11
N GLN A 7 5.23 -17.01 18.15
CA GLN A 7 5.71 -18.05 17.24
C GLN A 7 4.88 -18.08 15.95
N ILE A 8 5.54 -17.95 14.80
CA ILE A 8 4.95 -18.13 13.49
C ILE A 8 5.30 -19.53 12.98
N ASN A 9 4.25 -20.35 12.78
CA ASN A 9 4.41 -21.66 12.15
C ASN A 9 4.60 -21.51 10.64
N VAL A 10 5.70 -22.06 10.13
CA VAL A 10 6.07 -21.93 8.72
C VAL A 10 6.40 -23.28 8.11
N GLY A 11 5.94 -23.50 6.88
CA GLY A 11 6.33 -24.64 6.05
C GLY A 11 7.31 -24.23 4.95
N GLU A 12 8.26 -25.09 4.61
CA GLU A 12 9.12 -24.86 3.45
C GLU A 12 8.38 -25.18 2.14
N ARG A 13 8.54 -24.30 1.15
CA ARG A 13 7.91 -24.44 -0.16
C ARG A 13 8.94 -24.77 -1.23
N THR A 14 8.92 -26.00 -1.73
CA THR A 14 9.75 -26.44 -2.87
C THR A 14 9.17 -26.03 -4.23
N HIS A 15 7.85 -25.86 -4.30
CA HIS A 15 7.13 -25.66 -5.54
C HIS A 15 7.06 -24.20 -6.01
N LYS A 16 7.67 -23.91 -7.16
CA LYS A 16 7.69 -22.57 -7.79
C LYS A 16 6.67 -22.47 -8.95
N GLY A 17 6.11 -21.27 -9.18
CA GLY A 17 5.28 -20.96 -10.34
C GLY A 17 3.90 -20.33 -10.04
N LYS A 18 3.37 -19.56 -11.00
CA LYS A 18 2.14 -18.75 -10.85
C LYS A 18 0.89 -19.58 -10.49
N SER A 19 0.72 -20.75 -11.12
CA SER A 19 -0.47 -21.60 -10.90
C SER A 19 -0.50 -22.17 -9.48
N LYS A 20 0.63 -22.69 -9.00
CA LYS A 20 0.76 -23.28 -7.65
C LYS A 20 0.59 -22.23 -6.55
N ILE A 21 1.15 -21.03 -6.73
CA ILE A 21 0.94 -19.90 -5.80
C ILE A 21 -0.55 -19.53 -5.69
N ARG A 22 -1.28 -19.52 -6.81
CA ARG A 22 -2.73 -19.27 -6.80
C ARG A 22 -3.54 -20.38 -6.12
N ALA A 23 -3.07 -21.63 -6.17
CA ALA A 23 -3.70 -22.72 -5.43
C ALA A 23 -3.43 -22.58 -3.92
N LEU A 24 -2.17 -22.32 -3.55
CA LEU A 24 -1.74 -22.13 -2.16
C LEU A 24 -2.53 -21.01 -1.45
N ARG A 25 -2.78 -19.89 -2.12
CA ARG A 25 -3.65 -18.81 -1.59
C ARG A 25 -5.12 -19.20 -1.45
N ARG A 26 -5.64 -20.06 -2.33
CA ARG A 26 -7.00 -20.60 -2.22
C ARG A 26 -7.13 -21.56 -1.03
N ASP A 27 -6.05 -22.25 -0.69
CA ASP A 27 -5.96 -23.14 0.46
C ASP A 27 -5.74 -22.37 1.79
N GLY A 28 -5.75 -21.03 1.77
CA GLY A 28 -5.58 -20.19 2.95
C GLY A 28 -4.15 -20.02 3.43
N LYS A 29 -3.15 -20.41 2.61
CA LYS A 29 -1.74 -20.17 2.91
C LYS A 29 -1.23 -18.93 2.17
N ILE A 30 -0.25 -18.26 2.75
CA ILE A 30 0.40 -17.07 2.18
C ILE A 30 1.83 -17.47 1.79
N PRO A 31 2.24 -17.20 0.54
CA PRO A 31 3.64 -17.38 0.16
C PRO A 31 4.49 -16.30 0.82
N GLY A 32 5.65 -16.69 1.33
CA GLY A 32 6.65 -15.75 1.83
C GLY A 32 8.05 -16.09 1.36
N VAL A 33 8.95 -15.13 1.56
CA VAL A 33 10.38 -15.30 1.34
C VAL A 33 11.09 -15.02 2.65
N TYR A 34 11.95 -15.93 3.04
CA TYR A 34 12.91 -15.74 4.11
C TYR A 34 14.28 -15.48 3.52
N TYR A 35 14.95 -14.45 4.01
CA TYR A 35 16.30 -14.14 3.60
C TYR A 35 17.14 -13.68 4.79
N TYR A 36 18.44 -13.90 4.64
CA TYR A 36 19.45 -13.43 5.56
C TYR A 36 20.63 -12.89 4.77
N HIS A 37 21.37 -11.95 5.35
CA HIS A 37 22.51 -11.33 4.68
C HIS A 37 23.59 -12.37 4.36
N GLY A 38 23.82 -12.61 3.07
CA GLY A 38 24.87 -13.52 2.59
C GLY A 38 24.48 -15.00 2.52
N GLU A 39 23.24 -15.37 2.86
CA GLU A 39 22.71 -16.74 2.72
C GLU A 39 21.72 -16.86 1.56
N GLU A 40 21.39 -18.10 1.17
CA GLU A 40 20.40 -18.36 0.13
C GLU A 40 18.97 -18.08 0.62
N ASN A 41 18.15 -17.48 -0.24
CA ASN A 41 16.76 -17.18 0.08
C ASN A 41 15.92 -18.46 0.12
N VAL A 42 15.20 -18.64 1.24
CA VAL A 42 14.30 -19.78 1.43
C VAL A 42 12.87 -19.35 1.10
N ASN A 43 12.18 -20.18 0.33
CA ASN A 43 10.77 -19.95 0.01
C ASN A 43 9.90 -20.63 1.07
N LEU A 44 9.00 -19.85 1.66
CA LEU A 44 8.18 -20.29 2.77
C LEU A 44 6.69 -20.23 2.43
N GLU A 45 5.90 -20.97 3.18
CA GLU A 45 4.44 -20.92 3.21
C GLU A 45 3.96 -20.77 4.65
N ILE A 46 3.11 -19.78 4.89
CA ILE A 46 2.63 -19.40 6.23
C ILE A 46 1.11 -19.52 6.23
N ASP A 47 0.51 -20.03 7.31
CA ASP A 47 -0.96 -20.01 7.44
C ASP A 47 -1.45 -18.56 7.63
N LYS A 48 -2.47 -18.17 6.87
CA LYS A 48 -3.07 -16.84 6.90
C LYS A 48 -3.51 -16.45 8.31
N LYS A 49 -4.13 -17.38 9.05
CA LYS A 49 -4.64 -17.09 10.41
C LYS A 49 -3.51 -16.79 11.40
N ASN A 50 -2.46 -17.60 11.39
CA ASN A 50 -1.31 -17.41 12.27
C ASN A 50 -0.60 -16.08 11.98
N LEU A 51 -0.45 -15.75 10.70
CA LEU A 51 0.16 -14.47 10.31
C LEU A 51 -0.67 -13.27 10.77
N TYR A 52 -2.00 -13.31 10.62
CA TYR A 52 -2.85 -12.22 11.10
C TYR A 52 -2.79 -12.06 12.63
N HIS A 53 -2.75 -13.18 13.37
CA HIS A 53 -2.58 -13.14 14.82
C HIS A 53 -1.26 -12.45 15.19
N ALA A 54 -0.16 -12.90 14.60
CA ALA A 54 1.17 -12.34 14.84
C ALA A 54 1.25 -10.84 14.51
N LEU A 55 0.68 -10.41 13.38
CA LEU A 55 0.63 -9.00 13.00
C LEU A 55 -0.25 -8.14 13.94
N SER A 56 -1.29 -8.73 14.52
CA SER A 56 -2.20 -8.01 15.43
C SER A 56 -1.56 -7.73 16.79
N THR A 57 -0.54 -8.51 17.18
CA THR A 57 0.20 -8.31 18.44
C THR A 57 1.04 -7.02 18.42
N GLY A 58 1.34 -6.47 17.23
CA GLY A 58 2.17 -5.26 17.11
C GLY A 58 3.67 -5.48 17.37
N GLN A 59 4.12 -6.72 17.55
CA GLN A 59 5.53 -7.05 17.73
C GLN A 59 6.31 -6.89 16.42
N HIS A 60 7.57 -6.47 16.53
CA HIS A 60 8.46 -6.34 15.37
C HIS A 60 9.33 -7.59 15.12
N VAL A 61 9.54 -8.41 16.15
CA VAL A 61 10.40 -9.60 16.11
C VAL A 61 9.57 -10.83 16.48
N PHE A 62 9.69 -11.88 15.67
CA PHE A 62 8.94 -13.12 15.78
C PHE A 62 9.87 -14.32 15.83
N GLU A 63 9.39 -15.41 16.41
CA GLU A 63 10.09 -16.70 16.38
C GLU A 63 9.51 -17.58 15.28
N VAL A 64 10.38 -18.09 14.41
CA VAL A 64 10.00 -19.04 13.35
C VAL A 64 10.73 -20.36 13.59
N ALA A 65 9.97 -21.44 13.66
CA ALA A 65 10.52 -22.80 13.68
C ALA A 65 10.70 -23.30 12.24
N MET A 66 11.94 -23.51 11.83
CA MET A 66 12.29 -24.05 10.51
C MET A 66 13.30 -25.18 10.68
N ASN A 67 13.04 -26.34 10.07
CA ASN A 67 13.96 -27.50 10.07
C ASN A 67 14.42 -27.96 11.46
N GLY A 68 13.62 -27.75 12.49
CA GLY A 68 13.94 -28.11 13.88
C GLY A 68 14.79 -27.09 14.62
N GLU A 69 15.13 -25.96 14.00
CA GLU A 69 15.81 -24.84 14.63
C GLU A 69 14.85 -23.65 14.79
N THR A 70 14.95 -22.97 15.92
CA THR A 70 14.22 -21.74 16.22
C THR A 70 15.04 -20.55 15.76
N GLN A 71 14.51 -19.77 14.82
CA GLN A 71 15.15 -18.60 14.26
C GLN A 71 14.32 -17.34 14.55
N TYR A 72 14.99 -16.24 14.85
CA TYR A 72 14.34 -14.95 15.05
C TYR A 72 14.27 -14.19 13.74
N VAL A 73 13.08 -13.71 13.41
CA VAL A 73 12.81 -13.00 12.16
C VAL A 73 12.03 -11.72 12.42
N MET A 74 12.24 -10.74 11.56
CA MET A 74 11.46 -9.51 11.47
C MET A 74 10.68 -9.53 10.16
N ILE A 75 9.47 -8.99 10.19
CA ILE A 75 8.69 -8.74 8.97
C ILE A 75 9.24 -7.47 8.30
N LYS A 76 9.88 -7.63 7.15
CA LYS A 76 10.42 -6.50 6.37
C LYS A 76 9.32 -5.80 5.57
N SER A 77 8.49 -6.59 4.90
CA SER A 77 7.45 -6.06 4.03
C SER A 77 6.25 -7.01 4.00
N VAL A 78 5.07 -6.42 3.94
CA VAL A 78 3.80 -7.13 3.77
C VAL A 78 3.11 -6.53 2.55
N GLN A 79 2.79 -7.39 1.58
CA GLN A 79 2.05 -6.98 0.39
C GLN A 79 0.57 -7.25 0.60
N TYR A 80 -0.24 -6.19 0.53
CA TYR A 80 -1.69 -6.28 0.63
C TYR A 80 -2.34 -6.28 -0.75
N HIS A 81 -3.50 -6.92 -0.85
CA HIS A 81 -4.33 -6.86 -2.03
C HIS A 81 -5.10 -5.51 -2.05
N PRO A 82 -5.00 -4.70 -3.11
CA PRO A 82 -5.47 -3.31 -3.11
C PRO A 82 -6.99 -3.11 -3.03
N VAL A 83 -7.77 -4.19 -3.10
CA VAL A 83 -9.25 -4.15 -3.10
C VAL A 83 -9.84 -4.93 -1.93
N THR A 84 -9.14 -5.96 -1.45
CA THR A 84 -9.67 -6.88 -0.43
C THR A 84 -8.88 -6.79 0.87
N ASP A 85 -7.81 -5.99 0.89
CA ASP A 85 -6.84 -5.84 1.98
C ASP A 85 -6.28 -7.17 2.51
N GLU A 86 -6.35 -8.22 1.69
CA GLU A 86 -5.81 -9.52 2.05
C GLU A 86 -4.30 -9.54 1.87
N ILE A 87 -3.59 -10.14 2.84
CA ILE A 87 -2.14 -10.34 2.73
C ILE A 87 -1.83 -11.33 1.59
N MET A 88 -1.04 -10.88 0.62
CA MET A 88 -0.70 -11.60 -0.61
C MET A 88 0.70 -12.20 -0.59
N HIS A 89 1.63 -11.54 0.09
CA HIS A 89 3.03 -11.93 0.21
C HIS A 89 3.65 -11.32 1.48
N VAL A 90 4.59 -12.04 2.09
CA VAL A 90 5.36 -11.55 3.24
C VAL A 90 6.84 -11.79 3.03
N ASP A 91 7.62 -10.77 3.36
CA ASP A 91 9.07 -10.83 3.39
C ASP A 91 9.54 -10.93 4.85
N LEU A 92 10.17 -12.05 5.18
CA LEU A 92 10.80 -12.30 6.48
C LEU A 92 12.31 -12.14 6.36
N MET A 93 12.89 -11.39 7.29
CA MET A 93 14.33 -11.17 7.39
C MET A 93 14.82 -11.76 8.70
N ARG A 94 15.83 -12.63 8.66
CA ARG A 94 16.45 -13.11 9.91
C ARG A 94 17.19 -12.00 10.62
N VAL A 95 17.07 -11.99 11.93
CA VAL A 95 17.69 -11.00 12.80
C VAL A 95 18.61 -11.68 13.82
N ARG A 96 19.73 -11.04 14.12
CA ARG A 96 20.61 -11.42 15.23
C ARG A 96 20.48 -10.39 16.34
N ARG A 97 20.38 -10.87 17.58
CA ARG A 97 20.28 -10.02 18.78
C ARG A 97 21.48 -9.09 19.00
N SER A 98 22.61 -9.39 18.36
CA SER A 98 23.87 -8.64 18.50
C SER A 98 24.06 -7.54 17.46
N GLU A 99 23.19 -7.45 16.46
CA GLU A 99 23.34 -6.53 15.33
C GLU A 99 22.25 -5.45 15.40
N LYS A 100 22.64 -4.17 15.31
CA LYS A 100 21.71 -3.04 15.23
C LYS A 100 21.02 -3.06 13.87
N MET A 101 19.71 -2.83 13.86
CA MET A 101 18.88 -2.83 12.65
C MET A 101 17.94 -1.63 12.66
N THR A 102 17.51 -1.22 11.47
CA THR A 102 16.50 -0.17 11.30
C THR A 102 15.10 -0.74 11.49
N PHE A 103 14.35 -0.19 12.45
CA PHE A 103 12.94 -0.47 12.69
C PHE A 103 12.10 0.78 12.42
N THR A 104 10.93 0.58 11.83
CA THR A 104 9.93 1.63 11.63
C THR A 104 8.90 1.51 12.75
N ILE A 105 8.84 2.51 13.63
CA ILE A 105 8.01 2.50 14.84
C ILE A 105 6.92 3.56 14.73
N PRO A 106 5.65 3.25 15.06
CA PRO A 106 4.57 4.22 15.02
C PRO A 106 4.68 5.26 16.13
N ILE A 107 4.25 6.49 15.81
CA ILE A 107 4.12 7.59 16.76
C ILE A 107 2.67 7.65 17.24
N ILE A 108 2.47 7.63 18.55
CA ILE A 108 1.17 7.81 19.20
C ILE A 108 1.16 9.18 19.86
N LEU A 109 0.22 10.02 19.42
CA LEU A 109 0.00 11.33 20.03
C LEU A 109 -0.83 11.14 21.31
N GLN A 110 -0.34 11.66 22.43
CA GLN A 110 -1.01 11.62 23.72
C GLN A 110 -1.42 13.04 24.14
N GLY A 111 -2.59 13.15 24.76
CA GLY A 111 -3.14 14.43 25.23
C GLY A 111 -4.01 15.14 24.21
N ASP A 112 -4.79 16.10 24.71
CA ASP A 112 -5.62 16.99 23.90
C ASP A 112 -4.92 18.35 23.81
N ALA A 113 -4.53 18.76 22.61
CA ALA A 113 -3.86 20.03 22.40
C ALA A 113 -4.75 21.22 22.76
N ILE A 114 -4.20 22.23 23.44
CA ILE A 114 -4.89 23.51 23.69
C ILE A 114 -5.37 24.12 22.37
N GLY A 115 -4.53 24.11 21.34
CA GLY A 115 -4.87 24.61 20.02
C GLY A 115 -6.05 23.91 19.36
N VAL A 116 -6.33 22.63 19.69
CA VAL A 116 -7.53 21.92 19.22
C VAL A 116 -8.77 22.38 19.98
N GLN A 117 -8.65 22.62 21.29
CA GLN A 117 -9.75 23.18 22.09
C GLN A 117 -10.14 24.60 21.65
N GLU A 118 -9.17 25.37 21.14
CA GLU A 118 -9.37 26.70 20.57
C GLU A 118 -9.97 26.67 19.14
N GLY A 119 -10.26 25.50 18.59
CA GLY A 119 -10.88 25.30 17.29
C GLY A 119 -9.90 25.03 16.14
N GLY A 120 -8.61 24.84 16.42
CA GLY A 120 -7.59 24.44 15.46
C GLY A 120 -7.75 23.00 14.96
N VAL A 121 -7.21 22.73 13.77
CA VAL A 121 -7.18 21.41 13.15
C VAL A 121 -5.80 20.79 13.39
N LEU A 122 -5.76 19.65 14.07
CA LEU A 122 -4.54 18.85 14.24
C LEU A 122 -4.23 18.08 12.95
N SER A 123 -3.05 18.32 12.39
CA SER A 123 -2.53 17.58 11.23
C SER A 123 -1.28 16.82 11.62
N GLN A 124 -1.36 15.50 11.66
CA GLN A 124 -0.19 14.62 11.83
C GLN A 124 0.47 14.37 10.47
N ILE A 125 1.69 14.88 10.30
CA ILE A 125 2.46 14.76 9.04
C ILE A 125 3.24 13.44 9.02
N LEU A 126 3.82 13.07 10.17
CA LEU A 126 4.55 11.82 10.33
C LEU A 126 3.81 10.89 11.30
N THR A 127 3.52 9.67 10.84
CA THR A 127 2.87 8.63 11.64
C THR A 127 3.86 7.59 12.17
N ALA A 128 5.07 7.52 11.61
CA ALA A 128 6.10 6.57 12.00
C ALA A 128 7.51 7.16 11.79
N ILE A 129 8.47 6.67 12.58
CA ILE A 129 9.88 7.09 12.55
C ILE A 129 10.76 5.87 12.35
N ASP A 130 11.84 6.04 11.59
CA ASP A 130 12.87 5.02 11.42
C ASP A 130 13.99 5.19 12.45
N ILE A 131 14.25 4.11 13.15
CA ILE A 131 15.12 4.05 14.31
C ILE A 131 16.12 2.90 14.17
N ASN A 132 17.36 3.13 14.55
CA ASN A 132 18.40 2.12 14.70
C ASN A 132 18.47 1.66 16.16
N CYS A 133 18.07 0.42 16.42
CA CYS A 133 18.18 -0.20 17.73
C CYS A 133 18.50 -1.70 17.64
N LEU A 134 18.80 -2.30 18.79
CA LEU A 134 18.94 -3.75 18.91
C LEU A 134 17.54 -4.39 18.92
N PRO A 135 17.39 -5.62 18.40
CA PRO A 135 16.10 -6.33 18.39
C PRO A 135 15.51 -6.60 19.78
N THR A 136 16.34 -6.51 20.83
CA THR A 136 15.94 -6.67 22.24
C THR A 136 15.28 -5.42 22.81
N ASP A 137 15.63 -4.24 22.29
CA ASP A 137 15.29 -2.94 22.89
C ASP A 137 14.33 -2.14 21.98
N VAL A 138 13.61 -2.82 21.09
CA VAL A 138 12.64 -2.20 20.19
C VAL A 138 11.40 -1.78 20.99
N PRO A 139 11.08 -0.47 21.11
CA PRO A 139 9.81 -0.03 21.69
C PRO A 139 8.65 -0.30 20.73
N GLU A 140 7.47 -0.61 21.27
CA GLU A 140 6.26 -0.86 20.47
C GLU A 140 5.69 0.42 19.85
N SER A 141 5.78 1.54 20.58
CA SER A 141 5.31 2.85 20.15
C SER A 141 6.09 3.96 20.83
N ILE A 142 6.21 5.10 20.15
CA ILE A 142 6.76 6.33 20.72
C ILE A 142 5.60 7.24 21.05
N ASN A 143 5.48 7.62 22.32
CA ASN A 143 4.46 8.55 22.76
C ASN A 143 4.99 9.98 22.60
N VAL A 144 4.15 10.86 22.07
CA VAL A 144 4.45 12.28 21.95
C VAL A 144 3.33 13.05 22.62
N ASP A 145 3.66 13.76 23.69
CA ASP A 145 2.71 14.63 24.39
C ASP A 145 2.44 15.89 23.56
N ILE A 146 1.17 16.16 23.33
CA ILE A 146 0.65 17.28 22.52
C ILE A 146 -0.08 18.32 23.39
N SER A 147 -0.23 18.06 24.68
CA SER A 147 -1.06 18.87 25.58
C SER A 147 -0.70 20.36 25.57
N ASP A 148 0.59 20.69 25.45
CA ASP A 148 1.10 22.07 25.50
C ASP A 148 1.10 22.79 24.13
N LEU A 149 0.56 22.18 23.07
CA LEU A 149 0.56 22.81 21.74
C LEU A 149 -0.52 23.86 21.56
N GLU A 150 -0.06 25.08 21.27
CA GLU A 150 -0.87 26.25 20.91
C GLU A 150 -1.21 26.30 19.41
N LEU A 151 -2.08 27.23 19.00
CA LEU A 151 -2.39 27.48 17.59
C LEU A 151 -1.14 27.91 16.79
N ASN A 152 -0.99 27.38 15.57
CA ASN A 152 0.17 27.58 14.69
C ASN A 152 1.50 27.01 15.22
N SER A 153 1.46 26.21 16.29
CA SER A 153 2.64 25.51 16.78
C SER A 153 2.88 24.19 16.02
N THR A 154 4.12 23.73 16.07
CA THR A 154 4.58 22.50 15.40
C THR A 154 5.50 21.73 16.32
N ILE A 155 5.33 20.41 16.41
CA ILE A 155 6.28 19.52 17.11
C ILE A 155 7.25 18.92 16.10
N SER A 156 8.53 18.99 16.42
CA SER A 156 9.60 18.34 15.66
C SER A 156 10.09 17.07 16.36
N ILE A 157 10.83 16.22 15.64
CA ILE A 157 11.42 14.99 16.23
C ILE A 157 12.40 15.32 17.37
N VAL A 158 13.05 16.50 17.35
CA VAL A 158 13.97 16.94 18.42
C VAL A 158 13.27 17.01 19.78
N ASP A 159 11.98 17.36 19.79
CA ASP A 159 11.24 17.66 21.01
C ASP A 159 10.69 16.38 21.69
N ILE A 160 10.87 15.22 21.05
CA ILE A 160 10.44 13.93 21.59
C ILE A 160 11.36 13.54 22.74
N THR A 161 10.81 13.57 23.96
CA THR A 161 11.57 13.30 25.20
C THR A 161 11.64 11.81 25.55
N ASP A 162 10.72 11.00 25.00
CA ASP A 162 10.55 9.58 25.33
C ASP A 162 11.36 8.64 24.42
N ILE A 163 12.64 8.95 24.20
CA ILE A 163 13.54 8.09 23.42
C ILE A 163 14.46 7.34 24.39
N PRO A 164 14.49 5.99 24.39
CA PRO A 164 15.42 5.24 25.21
C PRO A 164 16.87 5.52 24.80
N ASP A 165 17.80 5.59 25.77
CA ASP A 165 19.20 6.01 25.56
C ASP A 165 19.97 5.20 24.49
N ASP A 166 19.58 3.95 24.23
CA ASP A 166 20.27 3.04 23.30
C ASP A 166 19.76 3.14 21.84
N VAL A 167 18.91 4.13 21.56
CA VAL A 167 18.15 4.23 20.31
C VAL A 167 18.62 5.41 19.46
N GLU A 168 19.14 5.12 18.26
CA GLU A 168 19.63 6.14 17.32
C GLU A 168 18.53 6.46 16.28
N ILE A 169 18.10 7.72 16.20
CA ILE A 169 17.12 8.13 15.18
C ILE A 169 17.80 8.24 13.82
N VAL A 170 17.25 7.58 12.80
CA VAL A 170 17.75 7.65 11.42
C VAL A 170 17.02 8.73 10.62
N THR A 171 15.75 8.94 10.91
CA THR A 171 14.94 10.00 10.30
C THR A 171 15.50 11.38 10.64
N SER A 172 15.35 12.34 9.72
CA SER A 172 15.84 13.71 9.91
C SER A 172 15.21 14.36 11.14
N VAL A 173 16.05 14.80 12.07
CA VAL A 173 15.61 15.35 13.36
C VAL A 173 14.77 16.63 13.21
N GLU A 174 14.96 17.37 12.11
CA GLU A 174 14.19 18.59 11.79
C GLU A 174 12.79 18.31 11.25
N SER A 175 12.44 17.04 10.99
CA SER A 175 11.13 16.73 10.42
C SER A 175 10.00 16.94 11.43
N THR A 176 8.90 17.49 10.93
CA THR A 176 7.74 17.87 11.72
C THR A 176 6.81 16.67 11.90
N VAL A 177 6.46 16.37 13.15
CA VAL A 177 5.58 15.26 13.51
C VAL A 177 4.12 15.66 13.38
N ALA A 178 3.74 16.76 14.04
CA ALA A 178 2.37 17.26 14.05
C ALA A 178 2.35 18.80 14.03
N THR A 179 1.32 19.35 13.42
CA THR A 179 1.08 20.80 13.36
C THR A 179 -0.38 21.10 13.67
N ILE A 180 -0.63 22.26 14.29
CA ILE A 180 -1.98 22.75 14.53
C ILE A 180 -2.19 24.00 13.69
N THR A 181 -3.08 23.92 12.70
CA THR A 181 -3.45 25.06 11.87
C THR A 181 -4.83 25.59 12.26
N PRO A 182 -5.07 26.90 12.19
CA PRO A 182 -6.39 27.44 12.40
C PRO A 182 -7.35 26.89 11.33
N PRO A 183 -8.64 26.73 11.66
CA PRO A 183 -9.62 26.30 10.68
C PRO A 183 -9.64 27.36 9.58
N LYS A 184 -9.24 26.95 8.38
CA LYS A 184 -9.46 27.77 7.21
C LYS A 184 -10.98 27.77 7.04
N GLU A 185 -11.64 28.88 7.34
CA GLU A 185 -12.99 29.12 6.83
C GLU A 185 -12.88 28.92 5.31
N GLU A 186 -13.41 27.80 4.85
CA GLU A 186 -13.92 27.71 3.50
C GLU A 186 -15.02 28.76 3.47
N GLU A 187 -14.67 29.99 3.10
CA GLU A 187 -15.60 30.80 2.32
C GLU A 187 -15.98 29.86 1.18
N GLU A 188 -17.19 29.29 1.28
CA GLU A 188 -17.86 28.67 0.16
C GLU A 188 -17.59 29.62 -1.01
N PRO A 189 -16.91 29.19 -2.10
CA PRO A 189 -17.03 29.97 -3.31
C PRO A 189 -18.54 30.03 -3.53
N VAL A 190 -19.09 31.24 -3.43
CA VAL A 190 -20.46 31.49 -3.87
C VAL A 190 -20.48 30.94 -5.28
N ILE A 191 -21.11 29.78 -5.36
CA ILE A 191 -21.57 29.07 -6.51
C ILE A 191 -21.73 30.03 -7.70
N GLU A 192 -20.68 30.11 -8.54
CA GLU A 192 -20.81 30.44 -9.96
C GLU A 192 -21.26 29.16 -10.71
N GLU A 193 -22.18 28.36 -10.12
CA GLU A 193 -22.74 27.15 -10.76
C GLU A 193 -23.62 27.49 -11.98
N GLU A 194 -23.87 28.77 -12.28
CA GLU A 194 -24.57 29.14 -13.52
C GLU A 194 -23.66 29.17 -14.76
N GLU A 195 -22.34 29.29 -14.65
CA GLU A 195 -21.43 29.27 -15.82
C GLU A 195 -20.83 27.89 -16.11
N GLU A 196 -20.48 27.08 -15.10
CA GLU A 196 -19.89 25.74 -15.33
C GLU A 196 -20.92 24.70 -15.83
N LEU A 197 -22.20 24.80 -15.44
CA LEU A 197 -23.24 23.91 -15.97
C LEU A 197 -23.47 24.14 -17.48
N ALA A 198 -23.37 25.39 -17.94
CA ALA A 198 -23.53 25.74 -19.35
C ALA A 198 -22.38 25.18 -20.20
N GLU A 199 -21.13 25.32 -19.73
CA GLU A 199 -19.96 24.81 -20.46
C GLU A 199 -19.89 23.27 -20.45
N GLY A 200 -20.30 22.64 -19.34
CA GLY A 200 -20.42 21.19 -19.21
C GLY A 200 -21.46 20.57 -20.15
N GLU A 201 -22.62 21.20 -20.30
CA GLU A 201 -23.67 20.74 -21.23
C GLU A 201 -23.24 20.87 -22.70
N GLU A 202 -22.58 21.97 -23.08
CA GLU A 202 -22.09 22.16 -24.44
C GLU A 202 -21.00 21.15 -24.81
N LEU A 203 -20.08 20.85 -23.88
CA LEU A 203 -19.02 19.87 -24.08
C LEU A 203 -19.57 18.44 -24.24
N GLN A 204 -20.62 18.09 -23.48
CA GLN A 204 -21.30 16.81 -23.62
C GLN A 204 -22.07 16.71 -24.94
N ARG A 205 -22.76 17.77 -25.37
CA ARG A 205 -23.44 17.84 -26.68
C ARG A 205 -22.44 17.72 -27.82
N ALA A 206 -21.27 18.36 -27.74
CA ALA A 206 -20.21 18.26 -28.74
C ALA A 206 -19.63 16.83 -28.83
N LYS A 207 -19.34 16.17 -27.70
CA LYS A 207 -18.85 14.79 -27.65
C LYS A 207 -19.86 13.79 -28.22
N ASN A 208 -21.15 13.98 -27.92
CA ASN A 208 -22.23 13.13 -28.43
C ASN A 208 -22.43 13.30 -29.95
N LEU A 209 -22.33 14.53 -30.47
CA LEU A 209 -22.39 14.81 -31.91
C LEU A 209 -21.21 14.17 -32.67
N GLN A 210 -20.00 14.22 -32.10
CA GLN A 210 -18.82 13.58 -32.68
C GLN A 210 -18.94 12.04 -32.68
N ARG A 211 -19.43 11.44 -31.59
CA ARG A 211 -19.71 10.00 -31.52
C ARG A 211 -20.75 9.57 -32.57
N ALA A 212 -21.82 10.34 -32.75
CA ALA A 212 -22.83 10.06 -33.77
C ALA A 212 -22.25 10.14 -35.19
N LYS A 213 -21.44 11.16 -35.50
CA LYS A 213 -20.76 11.31 -36.80
C LYS A 213 -19.78 10.15 -37.06
N ASN A 214 -19.03 9.72 -36.06
CA ASN A 214 -18.10 8.59 -36.18
C ASN A 214 -18.84 7.26 -36.40
N LEU A 215 -19.97 7.05 -35.71
CA LEU A 215 -20.81 5.86 -35.90
C LEU A 215 -21.41 5.82 -37.32
N GLN A 216 -21.83 6.96 -37.86
CA GLN A 216 -22.33 7.05 -39.24
C GLN A 216 -21.23 6.81 -40.28
N ARG A 217 -20.02 7.33 -40.05
CA ARG A 217 -18.85 7.08 -40.91
C ARG A 217 -18.47 5.59 -40.90
N ALA A 218 -18.49 4.94 -39.74
CA ALA A 218 -18.25 3.51 -39.61
C ALA A 218 -19.31 2.67 -40.35
N LYS A 219 -20.61 3.01 -40.20
CA LYS A 219 -21.70 2.34 -40.93
C LYS A 219 -21.57 2.51 -42.45
N LYS A 220 -21.22 3.71 -42.94
CA LYS A 220 -20.98 3.95 -44.37
C LYS A 220 -19.76 3.18 -44.90
N ALA A 221 -18.68 3.11 -44.12
CA ALA A 221 -17.49 2.33 -44.48
C ALA A 221 -17.80 0.82 -44.56
N ASN A 222 -18.58 0.30 -43.62
CA ASN A 222 -18.95 -1.11 -43.61
C ASN A 222 -19.90 -1.46 -44.76
N LYS A 223 -20.85 -0.58 -45.11
CA LYS A 223 -21.72 -0.73 -46.29
C LYS A 223 -20.91 -0.74 -47.59
N LYS A 224 -19.88 0.12 -47.70
CA LYS A 224 -18.99 0.18 -48.88
C LYS A 224 -18.11 -1.06 -48.98
N LYS A 225 -17.62 -1.61 -47.86
CA LYS A 225 -16.89 -2.90 -47.83
C LYS A 225 -17.78 -4.07 -48.23
N ALA A 226 -19.04 -4.10 -47.77
CA ALA A 226 -20.00 -5.12 -48.17
C ALA A 226 -20.33 -5.05 -49.67
N GLN A 227 -20.46 -3.84 -50.23
CA GLN A 227 -20.66 -3.64 -51.68
C GLN A 227 -19.44 -4.08 -52.50
N ASN A 228 -18.22 -3.69 -52.10
CA ASN A 228 -17.00 -4.15 -52.77
C ASN A 228 -16.85 -5.67 -52.72
N HIS A 229 -17.16 -6.31 -51.59
CA HIS A 229 -17.09 -7.77 -51.46
C HIS A 229 -18.12 -8.49 -52.34
N LEU A 230 -19.32 -7.91 -52.51
CA LEU A 230 -20.35 -8.44 -53.41
C LEU A 230 -19.95 -8.28 -54.89
N GLU A 231 -19.28 -7.18 -55.23
CA GLU A 231 -18.80 -6.89 -56.57
C GLU A 231 -17.60 -7.76 -56.98
N ILE A 232 -16.71 -8.07 -56.02
CA ILE A 232 -15.61 -9.03 -56.20
C ILE A 232 -16.16 -10.45 -56.42
N LYS A 233 -17.21 -10.86 -55.68
CA LYS A 233 -17.88 -12.16 -55.91
C LYS A 233 -18.55 -12.25 -57.27
N LYS A 234 -19.16 -11.18 -57.79
CA LYS A 234 -19.73 -11.14 -59.14
C LYS A 234 -18.65 -11.25 -60.23
N LYS A 235 -17.54 -10.51 -60.12
CA LYS A 235 -16.40 -10.61 -61.05
C LYS A 235 -15.66 -11.96 -60.99
N SER A 236 -15.75 -12.68 -59.88
CA SER A 236 -15.23 -14.04 -59.76
C SER A 236 -16.15 -15.07 -60.44
N ASN A 237 -17.46 -14.82 -60.47
CA ASN A 237 -18.43 -15.72 -61.07
C ASN A 237 -18.46 -15.59 -62.61
N ASP A 238 -18.21 -14.39 -63.13
CA ASP A 238 -18.15 -14.15 -64.59
C ASP A 238 -16.85 -14.70 -65.22
N ARG A 239 -15.82 -14.98 -64.43
CA ARG A 239 -14.55 -15.55 -64.92
C ARG A 239 -14.56 -17.08 -65.05
N PHE A 240 -15.63 -17.73 -64.57
CA PHE A 240 -15.80 -19.19 -64.61
C PHE A 240 -16.71 -19.68 -65.76
N CYS A 241 -17.15 -18.79 -66.65
CA CYS A 241 -18.11 -19.12 -67.72
C CYS A 241 -17.50 -19.26 -69.13
N TRP A 242 -16.16 -19.27 -69.27
CA TRP A 242 -15.48 -19.53 -70.55
C TRP A 242 -14.45 -20.65 -70.37
N THR A 243 -14.94 -21.89 -70.32
CA THR A 243 -14.15 -23.10 -70.58
C THR A 243 -15.12 -24.20 -71.02
N TRP A 244 -15.52 -24.11 -72.28
CA TRP A 244 -16.07 -25.18 -73.12
C TRP A 244 -15.58 -24.93 -74.55
#